data_AF-A0A1R4HEQ5-F1
#
_entry.id   AF-A0A1R4HEQ5-F1
#
_cell.length_a   1.000
_cell.length_b   1.000
_cell.length_c   1.000
_cell.angle_alpha   90.00
_cell.angle_beta   90.00
_cell.angle_gamma   90.00
#
_symmetry.space_group_name_H-M   'P 1'
#
loop_
_entity.id
_entity.type
_entity.pdbx_description
1 polymer ?
#
loop_
_entity_poly.entity_id
_entity_poly.type
_entity_poly.pdbx_seq_one_letter_code
_entity_poly.pdbx_strand_id
1 'polypeptide(L)' 'MLPDGQHFLVNPFGLHFSEITASNLIVCDFSGKVIRGEGEPSASAHHIHAPIHLKNGFWIMPVAYIGADG' A
#
# COMPACT_ATOMS: atom_id res chain seq x y z
N MET A 1 -5.71 3.99 -4.66
CA MET A 1 -6.47 5.15 -4.13
C MET A 1 -7.89 4.70 -3.80
N LEU A 2 -8.39 5.04 -2.62
CA LEU A 2 -9.80 4.86 -2.24
C LEU A 2 -10.67 5.93 -2.93
N PRO A 3 -12.00 5.76 -2.97
CA PRO A 3 -12.91 6.70 -3.64
C PRO A 3 -12.85 8.15 -3.13
N ASP A 4 -12.31 8.37 -1.92
CA ASP A 4 -12.12 9.70 -1.34
C ASP A 4 -10.94 10.49 -1.92
N GLY A 5 -10.10 9.85 -2.74
CA GLY A 5 -8.93 10.48 -3.36
C GLY A 5 -7.82 10.90 -2.37
N GLN A 6 -7.91 10.50 -1.11
CA GLN A 6 -6.99 10.92 -0.05
C GLN A 6 -6.22 9.75 0.57
N HIS A 7 -6.74 8.54 0.41
CA HIS A 7 -6.17 7.35 1.04
C HIS A 7 -5.88 6.24 0.04
N PHE A 8 -5.04 5.28 0.44
CA PHE A 8 -4.76 4.07 -0.34
C PHE A 8 -4.50 2.87 0.57
N LEU A 9 -4.69 1.67 0.01
CA LEU A 9 -4.36 0.41 0.67
C LEU A 9 -2.89 0.06 0.42
N VAL A 10 -2.22 -0.47 1.44
CA VAL A 10 -0.84 -0.92 1.37
C VAL A 10 -0.63 -2.12 2.30
N ASN A 11 0.38 -2.94 2.00
CA ASN A 11 0.78 -4.04 2.85
C ASN A 11 1.45 -3.50 4.14
N PRO A 12 1.14 -4.08 5.31
CA PRO A 12 1.87 -3.77 6.53
C PRO A 12 3.32 -4.26 6.43
N PHE A 13 4.23 -3.55 7.08
CA PHE A 13 5.64 -3.87 7.15
C PHE A 13 5.89 -5.16 7.94
N GLY A 14 6.89 -5.93 7.50
CA GLY A 14 7.35 -7.12 8.21
C GLY A 14 6.63 -8.42 7.85
N LEU A 15 5.59 -8.38 7.02
CA LEU A 15 4.96 -9.59 6.47
C LEU A 15 5.62 -10.02 5.16
N HIS A 16 5.81 -11.32 5.01
CA HIS A 16 6.13 -11.91 3.71
C HIS A 16 4.91 -11.84 2.79
N PHE A 17 5.12 -11.77 1.48
CA PHE A 17 4.02 -11.63 0.51
C PHE A 17 3.00 -12.78 0.59
N SER A 18 3.43 -14.00 0.94
CA SER A 18 2.53 -15.14 1.15
C SER A 18 1.62 -15.01 2.37
N GLU A 19 1.93 -14.09 3.29
CA GLU A 19 1.18 -13.83 4.52
C GLU A 19 0.19 -12.67 4.35
N ILE A 20 0.23 -11.97 3.21
CA ILE A 20 -0.67 -10.86 2.92
C ILE A 20 -2.06 -11.40 2.56
N THR A 21 -3.08 -10.86 3.21
CA THR A 21 -4.49 -11.17 2.96
C THR A 21 -5.28 -9.87 2.83
N ALA A 22 -6.47 -9.95 2.23
CA ALA A 22 -7.34 -8.78 2.13
C ALA A 22 -7.68 -8.17 3.51
N SER A 23 -7.71 -8.98 4.57
CA SER A 23 -8.06 -8.53 5.92
C SER A 23 -6.92 -7.90 6.70
N ASN A 24 -5.65 -8.07 6.27
CA ASN A 24 -4.50 -7.47 6.93
C ASN A 24 -3.88 -6.28 6.18
N LEU A 25 -4.52 -5.82 5.09
CA LEU A 25 -4.15 -4.57 4.45
C LEU A 25 -4.44 -3.38 5.36
N ILE A 26 -3.58 -2.37 5.30
CA ILE A 26 -3.76 -1.11 6.03
C ILE A 26 -4.12 0.03 5.08
N VAL A 27 -4.89 1.00 5.58
CA VAL A 27 -5.23 2.23 4.86
C VAL A 27 -4.31 3.33 5.35
N CYS A 28 -3.59 3.98 4.43
CA CYS A 28 -2.69 5.08 4.74
C CYS A 28 -3.03 6.34 3.93
N ASP A 29 -2.68 7.50 4.46
CA ASP A 29 -2.63 8.76 3.72
C ASP A 29 -1.27 8.95 3.01
N PHE A 30 -1.15 10.02 2.23
CA PHE A 30 0.08 10.35 1.49
C PHE A 30 1.27 10.75 2.37
N SER A 31 1.07 11.04 3.65
CA SER A 31 2.15 11.29 4.62
C SER A 31 2.67 10.02 5.28
N GLY A 32 2.05 8.86 4.95
CA GLY A 32 2.41 7.57 5.52
C GLY A 32 1.70 7.27 6.83
N LYS A 33 0.75 8.12 7.25
CA LYS A 33 -0.02 7.89 8.46
C LYS A 33 -1.08 6.81 8.21
N VAL A 34 -1.13 5.84 9.10
CA VAL A 34 -2.15 4.79 9.11
C VAL A 34 -3.47 5.35 9.63
N ILE A 35 -4.53 5.16 8.83
CA ILE A 35 -5.90 5.59 9.11
C ILE A 35 -6.76 4.42 9.57
N ARG A 36 -6.51 3.21 9.04
CA ARG A 36 -7.17 1.96 9.43
C ARG A 36 -6.24 0.76 9.28
N GLY A 37 -6.47 -0.26 10.10
CA GLY A 37 -5.63 -1.48 10.16
C GLY A 37 -4.54 -1.37 11.22
N GLU A 38 -3.73 -2.43 11.33
CA GLU A 38 -2.66 -2.54 12.33
C GLU A 38 -1.30 -2.69 11.64
N GLY A 39 -0.26 -2.10 12.24
CA GLY A 39 1.10 -2.06 11.71
C GLY A 39 1.42 -0.74 11.00
N GLU A 40 2.55 -0.73 10.30
CA GLU A 40 3.08 0.45 9.60
C GLU A 40 3.21 0.14 8.10
N PRO A 41 3.09 1.12 7.20
CA PRO A 41 3.29 0.89 5.78
C PRO A 41 4.72 0.44 5.51
N SER A 42 4.90 -0.50 4.56
CA SER A 42 6.23 -0.83 4.07
C SER A 42 6.95 0.43 3.56
N ALA A 43 8.08 0.78 4.17
CA ALA A 43 8.84 1.98 3.82
C ALA A 43 9.24 2.01 2.33
N SER A 44 9.59 0.85 1.76
CA SER A 44 9.90 0.73 0.34
C SER A 44 8.68 1.03 -0.54
N ALA A 45 7.50 0.53 -0.15
CA ALA A 45 6.26 0.81 -0.86
C ALA A 45 5.86 2.30 -0.71
N HIS A 46 6.01 2.87 0.48
CA HIS A 46 5.65 4.27 0.71
C HIS A 46 6.51 5.24 -0.11
N HIS A 47 7.85 5.10 -0.07
CA HIS A 47 8.76 6.03 -0.74
C HIS A 47 8.70 5.97 -2.27
N ILE A 48 8.38 4.82 -2.85
CA ILE A 48 8.25 4.67 -4.30
C ILE A 48 6.86 5.12 -4.76
N HIS A 49 5.80 4.71 -4.06
CA HIS A 49 4.44 4.86 -4.58
C HIS A 49 3.77 6.17 -4.19
N ALA A 50 4.08 6.79 -3.04
CA ALA A 50 3.44 8.04 -2.63
C ALA A 50 3.65 9.19 -3.65
N PRO A 51 4.86 9.43 -4.18
CA PRO A 51 5.06 10.46 -5.21
C PRO A 51 4.34 10.16 -6.53
N ILE A 52 4.18 8.87 -6.89
CA ILE A 52 3.48 8.45 -8.11
C ILE A 52 1.99 8.69 -7.98
N HIS A 53 1.40 8.36 -6.83
CA HIS A 53 -0.02 8.62 -6.57
C HIS A 53 -0.34 10.12 -6.56
N LEU A 54 0.55 10.96 -6.00
CA LEU A 54 0.41 12.42 -6.01
C LEU A 54 0.46 13.02 -7.43
N LYS A 55 1.20 12.39 -8.36
CA LYS A 55 1.35 12.88 -9.73
C LYS A 55 0.26 12.41 -10.71
N ASN A 56 -0.29 11.21 -10.54
CA ASN A 56 -1.02 10.54 -11.63
C ASN A 56 -2.49 10.20 -11.36
N GLY A 57 -3.08 10.59 -10.22
CA GLY A 57 -4.55 10.67 -10.01
C GLY A 57 -5.36 9.36 -10.04
N PHE A 58 -4.89 8.28 -10.65
CA PHE A 58 -5.63 7.01 -10.73
C PHE A 58 -4.71 5.86 -11.12
N TRP A 59 -4.16 5.16 -10.13
CA TRP A 59 -3.68 3.78 -10.31
C TRP A 59 -3.98 3.00 -9.04
N ILE A 60 -4.89 2.04 -9.14
CA ILE A 60 -4.89 0.87 -8.26
C ILE A 60 -3.62 0.10 -8.60
N MET A 61 -2.64 0.09 -7.71
CA MET A 61 -1.70 -1.03 -7.74
C MET A 61 -2.55 -2.26 -7.37
N PRO A 62 -2.68 -3.29 -8.23
CA PRO A 62 -2.89 -4.60 -7.65
C PRO A 62 -1.72 -4.81 -6.69
N VAL A 63 -1.92 -5.55 -5.60
CA VAL A 63 -0.81 -6.18 -4.85
C VAL A 63 0.26 -6.54 -5.87
N ALA A 64 1.46 -5.95 -5.77
CA ALA A 64 2.48 -6.09 -6.79
C ALA A 64 2.88 -7.56 -6.92
N TYR A 65 2.19 -8.29 -7.78
CA TYR A 65 2.67 -9.53 -8.33
C TYR A 65 3.59 -9.13 -9.48
N ILE A 66 4.87 -8.99 -9.15
CA ILE A 66 5.94 -9.13 -10.12
C ILE A 66 6.67 -10.39 -9.67
N GLY A 67 6.40 -11.49 -10.37
CA GLY A 67 6.88 -12.81 -10.02
C GLY A 67 8.41 -12.93 -10.00
N ALA A 68 8.90 -13.53 -8.94
CA ALA A 68 10.04 -14.44 -8.83
C ALA A 68 9.81 -15.08 -7.44
N ASP A 69 9.76 -16.39 -7.19
CA ASP A 69 10.30 -17.55 -7.87
C ASP A 69 9.55 -18.80 -7.38
N GLY A 70 9.35 -19.76 -8.30
CA GLY A 70 8.65 -21.03 -8.10
C GLY A 70 8.15 -21.60 -9.41
#